data_AF-A0A930W333-F1
#
_entry.id   AF-A0A930W333-F1
#
_cell.length_a   1.000
_cell.length_b   1.000
_cell.length_c   1.000
_cell.angle_alpha   90.00
_cell.angle_beta   90.00
_cell.angle_gamma   90.00
#
_symmetry.space_group_name_H-M   'P 1'
#
loop_
_entity.id
_entity.type
_entity.pdbx_description
1 polymer ?
#
loop_
_entity_poly.entity_id
_entity_poly.type
_entity_poly.pdbx_seq_one_letter_code
_entity_poly.pdbx_strand_id
1 'polypeptide(L)'
;MVLRVYVQRKPGFKGEATSLLKEIQDLLGITELRHIDLINRYDVEGISEELFESCIPTVFSEPQSDIATHSMPAPHYADEQGLDEKSSDGKDLGEKSLPVHAFAVEFLPGQFDQRAESAAECVQLISQGERPTVRSARLYVLTG
;
A
#
# COMPACT_ATOMS: atom_id res chain seq x y z
N MET A 1 1.35 -11.14 -19.13
CA MET A 1 0.74 -9.88 -18.64
C MET A 1 1.10 -9.76 -17.17
N VAL A 2 1.41 -8.54 -16.70
CA VAL A 2 1.71 -8.30 -15.28
C VAL A 2 0.42 -7.84 -14.60
N LEU A 3 0.00 -8.58 -13.58
CA LEU A 3 -1.13 -8.24 -12.72
C LEU A 3 -0.60 -7.63 -11.44
N ARG A 4 -1.23 -6.55 -10.98
CA ARG A 4 -0.75 -5.77 -9.83
C ARG A 4 -1.84 -5.54 -8.82
N VAL A 5 -1.47 -5.68 -7.54
CA VAL A 5 -2.32 -5.32 -6.40
C VAL A 5 -1.52 -4.56 -5.36
N TYR A 6 -2.12 -3.51 -4.83
CA TYR A 6 -1.65 -2.70 -3.71
C TYR A 6 -2.48 -3.03 -2.49
N VAL A 7 -1.83 -3.32 -1.38
CA VAL A 7 -2.45 -3.76 -0.14
C VAL A 7 -2.02 -2.83 0.99
N GLN A 8 -2.99 -2.13 1.57
CA GLN A 8 -2.79 -1.18 2.65
C GLN A 8 -3.63 -1.58 3.86
N ARG A 9 -3.11 -1.37 5.08
CA ARG A 9 -3.89 -1.60 6.31
C ARG A 9 -5.04 -0.60 6.43
N LYS A 10 -6.22 -1.09 6.83
CA LYS A 10 -7.40 -0.27 7.14
C LYS A 10 -7.13 0.72 8.28
N PRO A 11 -7.90 1.82 8.37
CA PRO A 11 -7.93 2.65 9.57
C PRO A 11 -8.19 1.79 10.82
N GLY A 12 -7.35 1.95 11.85
CA GLY A 12 -7.39 1.12 13.07
C GLY A 12 -6.38 -0.05 13.11
N PHE A 13 -5.83 -0.46 11.96
CA PHE A 13 -4.78 -1.50 11.88
C PHE A 13 -3.40 -0.91 11.52
N LYS A 14 -3.27 0.41 11.51
CA LYS A 14 -2.06 1.16 11.12
C LYS A 14 -1.00 1.27 12.23
N GLY A 15 -0.93 0.31 13.15
CA GLY A 15 -0.02 0.37 14.31
C GLY A 15 1.45 0.54 13.91
N GLU A 16 1.91 -0.23 12.92
CA GLU A 16 3.27 -0.14 12.38
C GLU A 16 3.57 1.24 11.78
N ALA A 17 2.64 1.81 11.00
CA ALA A 17 2.81 3.13 10.38
C ALA A 17 2.88 4.23 11.45
N THR A 18 2.02 4.17 12.47
CA THR A 18 2.04 5.13 13.58
C THR A 18 3.34 5.05 14.38
N SER A 19 3.83 3.85 14.67
CA SER A 19 5.12 3.67 15.34
C SER A 19 6.28 4.22 14.52
N LEU A 20 6.32 3.91 13.22
CA LEU A 20 7.36 4.39 12.32
C LEU A 20 7.34 5.91 12.16
N LEU A 21 6.16 6.53 12.06
CA LEU A 21 6.03 7.99 12.04
C LEU A 21 6.68 8.62 13.26
N LYS A 22 6.37 8.09 14.45
CA LYS A 22 6.91 8.57 15.71
C LYS A 22 8.43 8.37 15.78
N GLU A 23 8.95 7.22 15.34
CA GLU A 23 10.40 6.98 15.29
C GLU A 23 11.11 7.96 14.37
N ILE A 24 10.54 8.27 13.19
CA ILE A 24 11.10 9.26 12.27
C ILE A 24 11.10 10.66 12.89
N GLN A 25 10.02 11.04 13.58
CA GLN A 25 9.93 12.34 14.25
C GLN A 25 10.91 12.44 15.43
N ASP A 26 10.93 11.44 16.30
CA ASP A 26 11.67 11.46 17.57
C ASP A 26 13.17 11.19 17.38
N LEU A 27 13.54 10.22 16.52
CA LEU A 27 14.94 9.79 16.35
C LEU A 27 15.66 10.54 15.24
N LEU A 28 14.99 10.75 14.09
CA LEU A 28 15.59 11.44 12.95
C LEU A 28 15.35 12.96 13.00
N GLY A 29 14.49 13.43 13.91
CA GLY A 29 14.19 14.86 14.10
C GLY A 29 13.33 15.47 13.01
N ILE A 30 12.66 14.66 12.18
CA ILE A 30 11.82 15.15 11.08
C ILE A 30 10.41 15.46 11.60
N THR A 31 10.28 16.57 12.32
CA THR A 31 9.04 16.96 13.00
C THR A 31 7.91 17.39 12.07
N GLU A 32 8.25 17.79 10.83
CA GLU A 32 7.25 18.21 9.86
C GLU A 32 6.50 17.05 9.20
N LEU A 33 7.03 15.83 9.26
CA LEU A 33 6.33 14.65 8.74
C LEU A 33 5.02 14.45 9.52
N ARG A 34 3.87 14.55 8.85
CA ARG A 34 2.54 14.46 9.47
C ARG A 34 1.92 13.09 9.35
N HIS A 35 2.21 12.38 8.26
CA HIS A 35 1.60 11.10 7.96
C HIS A 35 2.53 10.19 7.17
N ILE A 36 2.38 8.89 7.39
CA ILE A 36 3.05 7.85 6.63
C ILE A 36 2.05 6.75 6.28
N ASP A 37 1.98 6.40 5.01
CA ASP A 37 1.28 5.20 4.55
C ASP A 37 2.28 4.14 4.11
N LEU A 38 2.02 2.92 4.59
CA LEU A 38 2.78 1.73 4.24
C LEU A 38 1.90 0.86 3.35
N ILE A 39 2.35 0.63 2.12
CA ILE A 39 1.61 -0.10 1.11
C ILE A 39 2.47 -1.25 0.60
N ASN A 40 1.92 -2.45 0.57
CA ASN A 40 2.57 -3.60 -0.07
C ASN A 40 2.09 -3.69 -1.51
N ARG A 41 3.01 -3.77 -2.46
CA ARG A 41 2.71 -4.01 -3.87
C ARG A 41 3.13 -5.42 -4.24
N TYR A 42 2.26 -6.14 -4.93
CA TYR A 42 2.58 -7.43 -5.54
C TYR A 42 2.42 -7.32 -7.04
N ASP A 43 3.46 -7.72 -7.76
CA ASP A 43 3.46 -7.89 -9.21
C ASP A 43 3.47 -9.38 -9.51
N VAL A 44 2.47 -9.86 -10.23
CA VAL A 44 2.23 -11.28 -10.49
C VAL A 44 2.17 -11.54 -11.99
N GLU A 45 2.90 -12.56 -12.43
CA GLU A 45 2.97 -12.99 -13.83
C GLU A 45 2.70 -14.49 -13.94
N GLY A 46 2.16 -14.91 -15.09
CA GLY A 46 1.96 -16.33 -15.43
C GLY A 46 0.62 -16.92 -15.01
N ILE A 47 -0.37 -16.10 -14.65
CA ILE A 47 -1.73 -16.55 -14.29
C ILE A 47 -2.80 -15.75 -15.02
N SER A 48 -4.03 -16.29 -15.06
CA SER A 48 -5.19 -15.57 -15.56
C SER A 48 -5.64 -14.48 -14.58
N GLU A 49 -6.30 -13.46 -15.10
CA GLU A 49 -6.91 -12.40 -14.30
C GLU A 49 -7.97 -12.96 -13.34
N GLU A 50 -8.79 -13.91 -13.80
CA GLU A 50 -9.78 -14.60 -12.95
C GLU A 50 -9.16 -15.29 -11.73
N LEU A 51 -8.04 -15.99 -11.93
CA LEU A 51 -7.31 -16.63 -10.84
C LEU A 51 -6.71 -15.59 -9.91
N PHE A 52 -6.10 -14.53 -10.45
CA PHE A 52 -5.54 -13.44 -9.67
C PHE A 52 -6.59 -12.79 -8.76
N GLU A 53 -7.77 -12.46 -9.28
CA GLU A 53 -8.87 -11.89 -8.50
C GLU A 53 -9.29 -12.81 -7.34
N SER A 54 -9.36 -14.12 -7.58
CA SER A 54 -9.69 -15.08 -6.53
C SER A 54 -8.62 -15.17 -5.42
N CYS A 55 -7.36 -14.86 -5.76
CA CYS A 55 -6.23 -14.91 -4.83
C CYS A 55 -6.04 -13.62 -4.02
N ILE A 56 -6.58 -12.47 -4.46
CA ILE A 56 -6.48 -11.20 -3.73
C ILE A 56 -6.94 -11.32 -2.26
N PRO A 57 -8.17 -11.77 -1.96
CA PRO A 57 -8.68 -11.80 -0.58
C PRO A 57 -8.18 -12.98 0.26
N THR A 58 -7.40 -13.90 -0.33
CA THR A 58 -6.98 -15.15 0.32
C THR A 58 -5.46 -15.27 0.48
N VAL A 59 -4.69 -14.72 -0.46
CA VAL A 59 -3.23 -14.81 -0.49
C VAL A 59 -2.57 -13.44 -0.29
N PHE A 60 -3.02 -12.43 -1.03
CA PHE A 60 -2.33 -11.14 -1.06
C PHE A 60 -2.77 -10.18 0.03
N SER A 61 -3.98 -10.36 0.56
CA SER A 61 -4.64 -9.44 1.49
C SER A 61 -5.44 -10.20 2.54
N GLU A 62 -5.52 -9.64 3.75
CA GLU A 62 -6.44 -10.09 4.80
C GLU A 62 -7.68 -9.18 4.81
N PRO A 63 -8.85 -9.59 4.28
CA PRO A 63 -9.99 -8.69 4.06
C PRO A 63 -10.52 -7.99 5.32
N GLN A 64 -10.25 -8.55 6.50
CA GLN A 64 -10.64 -7.97 7.78
C GLN A 64 -9.78 -6.74 8.13
N SER A 65 -8.48 -6.78 7.84
CA SER A 65 -7.48 -5.79 8.29
C SER A 65 -6.91 -4.94 7.14
N ASP A 66 -7.07 -5.37 5.89
CA ASP A 66 -6.47 -4.76 4.70
C ASP A 66 -7.51 -4.22 3.71
N ILE A 67 -7.05 -3.28 2.88
CA ILE A 67 -7.70 -2.76 1.69
C ILE A 67 -6.80 -3.12 0.51
N ALA A 68 -7.32 -3.91 -0.43
CA ALA A 68 -6.63 -4.26 -1.67
C ALA A 68 -7.19 -3.45 -2.84
N THR A 69 -6.31 -2.92 -3.69
CA THR A 69 -6.64 -2.06 -4.83
C THR A 69 -5.74 -2.35 -6.03
N HIS A 70 -6.25 -2.14 -7.25
CA HIS A 70 -5.45 -2.36 -8.48
C HIS A 70 -4.62 -1.13 -8.87
N SER A 71 -5.02 0.05 -8.41
CA SER A 71 -4.29 1.31 -8.58
C SER A 71 -3.62 1.73 -7.28
N MET A 72 -2.57 2.54 -7.40
CA MET A 72 -1.92 3.14 -6.23
C MET A 72 -2.97 3.93 -5.43
N PRO A 73 -3.17 3.65 -4.12
CA PRO A 73 -4.04 4.44 -3.28
C PRO A 73 -3.63 5.92 -3.29
N ALA A 74 -4.62 6.81 -3.29
CA ALA A 74 -4.36 8.23 -3.15
C ALA A 74 -3.69 8.49 -1.78
N PRO A 75 -2.67 9.36 -1.70
CA PRO A 75 -2.13 9.78 -0.42
C PRO A 75 -3.25 10.38 0.44
N HIS A 76 -3.27 10.08 1.74
CA HIS A 76 -4.33 10.45 2.69
C HIS A 76 -4.67 11.96 2.79
N TYR A 77 -3.95 12.83 2.07
CA TYR A 77 -4.13 14.29 2.04
C TYR A 77 -4.18 14.88 0.62
N ALA A 78 -4.16 14.07 -0.44
CA ALA A 78 -4.18 14.58 -1.80
C ALA A 78 -5.59 15.01 -2.25
N ASP A 79 -6.68 14.46 -1.69
CA ASP A 79 -8.05 14.72 -2.20
C ASP A 79 -9.21 14.57 -1.19
N GLU A 80 -8.99 14.51 0.14
CA GLU A 80 -10.09 14.31 1.09
C GLU A 80 -10.17 15.36 2.21
N GLN A 81 -10.55 16.58 1.81
CA GLN A 81 -11.67 17.30 2.45
C GLN A 81 -12.61 17.85 1.37
N GLY A 82 -13.18 16.94 0.59
CA GLY A 82 -14.33 17.19 -0.29
C GLY A 82 -15.53 16.37 0.17
N LEU A 83 -15.98 16.56 1.41
CA LEU A 83 -17.29 16.06 1.87
C LEU A 83 -18.03 17.21 2.54
N ASP A 84 -18.84 17.86 1.70
CA ASP A 84 -20.06 18.61 2.00
C ASP A 84 -20.37 18.88 3.48
N GLU A 85 -19.89 20.00 4.00
CA GLU A 85 -20.72 20.87 4.83
C GLU A 85 -20.70 22.27 4.24
N LYS A 86 -21.79 22.64 3.57
CA LYS A 86 -22.06 24.02 3.18
C LYS A 86 -22.08 24.89 4.43
N SER A 87 -20.99 25.61 4.69
CA SER A 87 -21.00 26.80 5.52
C SER A 87 -20.68 28.01 4.64
N SER A 88 -21.74 28.77 4.38
CA SER A 88 -21.68 30.09 3.80
C SER A 88 -20.98 31.06 4.75
N ASP A 89 -19.67 31.22 4.62
CA ASP A 89 -19.05 32.54 4.81
C ASP A 89 -17.64 32.52 4.22
N GLY A 90 -17.41 33.42 3.27
CA GLY A 90 -16.20 33.52 2.49
C GLY A 90 -14.99 33.85 3.35
N LYS A 91 -14.09 32.89 3.48
CA LYS A 91 -12.67 33.13 3.71
C LYS A 91 -11.88 32.01 3.05
N ASP A 92 -11.45 32.28 1.81
CA ASP A 92 -10.43 31.50 1.10
C ASP A 92 -9.15 31.43 1.94
N LEU A 93 -9.02 30.39 2.76
CA LEU A 93 -7.74 29.92 3.27
C LEU A 93 -7.26 28.88 2.26
N GLY A 94 -6.40 29.33 1.34
CA GLY A 94 -5.88 28.52 0.25
C GLY A 94 -5.36 27.14 0.70
N GLU A 95 -5.86 26.12 0.02
CA GLU A 95 -5.45 24.73 0.08
C GLU A 95 -3.94 24.61 -0.21
N LYS A 96 -3.10 24.63 0.82
CA LYS A 96 -1.73 24.16 0.69
C LYS A 96 -1.75 22.64 0.79
N SER A 97 -1.79 21.98 -0.35
CA SER A 97 -1.43 20.56 -0.45
C SER A 97 -0.05 20.38 0.17
N LEU A 98 0.04 19.55 1.22
CA LEU A 98 1.31 19.20 1.84
C LEU A 98 2.16 18.41 0.84
N PRO A 99 3.49 18.58 0.83
CA PRO A 99 4.33 17.83 -0.09
C PRO A 99 4.22 16.33 0.22
N VAL A 100 4.10 15.55 -0.85
CA VAL A 100 4.06 14.08 -0.78
C VAL A 100 5.32 13.53 -1.41
N HIS A 101 6.04 12.70 -0.66
CA HIS A 101 7.21 11.99 -1.14
C HIS A 101 6.96 10.48 -1.03
N ALA A 102 7.26 9.75 -2.09
CA ALA A 102 7.12 8.31 -2.11
C ALA A 102 8.42 7.63 -2.54
N PHE A 103 8.75 6.53 -1.88
CA PHE A 103 9.82 5.63 -2.32
C PHE A 103 9.40 4.18 -2.10
N ALA A 104 10.01 3.28 -2.85
CA ALA A 104 9.76 1.85 -2.77
C ALA A 104 11.04 1.11 -2.36
N VAL A 105 10.87 0.06 -1.57
CA VAL A 105 11.92 -0.87 -1.17
C VAL A 105 11.54 -2.24 -1.71
N GLU A 106 12.45 -2.87 -2.44
CA GLU A 106 12.30 -4.23 -2.96
C GLU A 106 13.60 -5.01 -2.75
N PHE A 107 13.50 -6.34 -2.77
CA PHE A 107 14.66 -7.22 -2.72
C PHE A 107 15.47 -7.11 -4.00
N LEU A 108 16.80 -7.10 -3.87
CA LEU A 108 17.69 -7.09 -5.02
C LEU A 108 17.64 -8.43 -5.76
N PRO A 109 17.93 -8.47 -7.07
CA PRO A 109 18.05 -9.72 -7.81
C PRO A 109 19.00 -10.70 -7.12
N GLY A 110 18.52 -11.91 -6.85
CA GLY A 110 19.27 -12.96 -6.17
C GLY A 110 19.12 -12.98 -4.65
N GLN A 111 18.47 -11.98 -4.05
CA GLN A 111 18.03 -12.05 -2.65
C GLN A 111 16.74 -12.85 -2.53
N PHE A 112 16.60 -13.56 -1.42
CA PHE A 112 15.40 -14.32 -1.12
C PHE A 112 14.30 -13.40 -0.56
N ASP A 113 13.22 -13.24 -1.32
CA ASP A 113 11.99 -12.58 -0.87
C ASP A 113 11.01 -13.63 -0.35
N GLN A 114 10.99 -13.83 0.97
CA GLN A 114 10.10 -14.79 1.62
C GLN A 114 8.63 -14.52 1.30
N ARG A 115 8.23 -13.24 1.23
CA ARG A 115 6.83 -12.86 1.04
C ARG A 115 6.37 -13.15 -0.38
N ALA A 116 7.20 -12.83 -1.38
CA ALA A 116 6.92 -13.19 -2.76
C ALA A 116 6.90 -14.72 -2.97
N GLU A 117 7.86 -15.43 -2.37
CA GLU A 117 7.97 -16.89 -2.49
C GLU A 117 6.74 -17.60 -1.90
N SER A 118 6.31 -17.20 -0.69
CA SER A 118 5.11 -17.74 -0.04
C SER A 118 3.85 -17.43 -0.84
N ALA A 119 3.71 -16.21 -1.37
CA ALA A 119 2.56 -15.88 -2.22
C ALA A 119 2.52 -16.73 -3.50
N ALA A 120 3.66 -16.93 -4.16
CA ALA A 120 3.75 -17.77 -5.34
C ALA A 120 3.37 -19.23 -5.05
N GLU A 121 3.81 -19.77 -3.92
CA GLU A 121 3.45 -21.12 -3.48
C GLU A 121 1.95 -21.24 -3.16
N CYS A 122 1.37 -20.28 -2.44
CA CYS A 122 -0.06 -20.28 -2.15
C CYS A 122 -0.93 -20.24 -3.43
N VAL A 123 -0.58 -19.40 -4.40
CA VAL A 123 -1.30 -19.35 -5.68
C VAL A 123 -1.15 -20.66 -6.45
N GLN A 124 0.03 -21.28 -6.42
CA GLN A 124 0.23 -22.59 -7.04
C GLN A 124 -0.67 -23.67 -6.41
N LEU A 125 -0.78 -23.68 -5.07
CA LEU A 125 -1.63 -24.63 -4.35
C LEU A 125 -3.12 -24.43 -4.67
N ILE A 126 -3.58 -23.17 -4.77
CA ILE A 126 -4.98 -22.84 -5.10
C ILE A 126 -5.31 -23.25 -6.54
N SER A 127 -4.41 -22.93 -7.48
CA SER A 127 -4.64 -23.17 -8.91
C SER A 127 -4.42 -24.62 -9.34
N GLN A 128 -3.66 -25.40 -8.55
CA GLN A 128 -3.14 -26.72 -8.96
C GLN A 128 -2.38 -26.66 -10.30
N GLY A 129 -1.87 -25.49 -10.65
CA GLY A 129 -1.29 -25.19 -11.95
C GLY A 129 0.20 -24.90 -11.88
N GLU A 130 0.66 -24.16 -12.90
CA GLU A 130 2.03 -23.67 -12.92
C GLU A 130 2.26 -22.60 -11.85
N ARG A 131 3.49 -22.55 -11.35
CA ARG A 131 3.87 -21.59 -10.32
C ARG A 131 3.97 -20.19 -10.92
N PRO A 132 3.23 -19.19 -10.42
CA PRO A 132 3.38 -17.83 -10.90
C PRO A 132 4.73 -17.25 -10.48
N THR A 133 5.17 -16.24 -11.22
CA THR A 133 6.24 -15.36 -10.75
C THR A 133 5.60 -14.24 -9.93
N VAL A 134 6.02 -14.09 -8.68
CA VAL A 134 5.58 -13.00 -7.80
C VAL A 134 6.79 -12.14 -7.45
N ARG A 135 6.62 -10.82 -7.46
CA ARG A 135 7.56 -9.87 -6.86
C ARG A 135 6.82 -9.01 -5.85
N SER A 136 7.47 -8.72 -4.72
CA SER A 136 6.92 -7.84 -3.70
C SER A 136 7.76 -6.59 -3.52
N ALA A 137 7.10 -5.47 -3.24
CA ALA A 137 7.75 -4.23 -2.87
C ALA A 137 6.95 -3.57 -1.75
N ARG A 138 7.66 -2.85 -0.87
CA ARG A 138 7.07 -2.03 0.16
C ARG A 138 7.20 -0.57 -0.21
N LEU A 139 6.07 0.11 -0.34
CA LEU A 139 5.99 1.52 -0.67
C LEU A 139 5.78 2.31 0.62
N TYR A 140 6.56 3.37 0.76
CA TYR A 140 6.49 4.34 1.83
C TYR A 140 6.00 5.65 1.21
N VAL A 141 4.84 6.12 1.63
CA VAL A 141 4.28 7.41 1.21
C VAL A 141 4.32 8.33 2.41
N LEU A 142 5.11 9.39 2.31
CA LEU A 142 5.37 10.37 3.35
C LEU A 142 4.65 11.67 3.01
N THR A 143 3.93 12.23 3.97
CA THR A 143 3.23 13.52 3.82
C THR A 143 3.59 14.43 4.99
N GLY A 144 4.06 15.65 4.70
CA GLY A 144 4.33 16.65 5.74
C GLY A 144 5.20 17.80 5.27
#